data_AF-A0AAZ3Q404-F1
#
_entry.id   AF-A0AAZ3Q404-F1
#
_cell.length_a   1.000
_cell.length_b   1.000
_cell.length_c   1.000
_cell.angle_alpha   90.00
_cell.angle_beta   90.00
_cell.angle_gamma   90.00
#
_symmetry.space_group_name_H-M   'P 1'
#
loop_
_entity.id
_entity.type
_entity.pdbx_description
1 polymer ?
#
loop_
_entity_poly.entity_id
_entity_poly.type
_entity_poly.pdbx_seq_one_letter_code
_entity_poly.pdbx_strand_id
1 'polypeptide(L)'
;MNPDITRERENATFNVEKLTHILDGGIEKTKRRREIESLVISDPDFQSEDLNFLSRSERYDAAVKKSAQMILKLREYGISDPEEIYCYKRFEVQVAVSMLLWTHGSKTQHLLKLRKQSKPFTYMLKSSPHPMVMYCLLLASRVIA
;
A
#
# COMPACT_ATOMS: atom_id res chain seq x y z
N MET A 1 2.20 2.18 30.38
CA MET A 1 3.12 1.22 29.74
C MET A 1 3.49 0.15 30.76
N ASN A 2 3.62 -1.12 30.37
CA ASN A 2 3.91 -2.21 31.31
C ASN A 2 5.33 -2.03 31.93
N PRO A 3 5.49 -2.13 33.26
CA PRO A 3 6.76 -1.89 33.95
C PRO A 3 7.91 -2.83 33.52
N ASP A 4 7.63 -4.09 33.19
CA ASP A 4 8.68 -5.01 32.73
C ASP A 4 9.26 -4.56 31.39
N ILE A 5 8.40 -4.07 30.49
CA ILE A 5 8.84 -3.56 29.18
C ILE A 5 9.66 -2.28 29.37
N THR A 6 9.30 -1.44 30.33
CA THR A 6 10.07 -0.23 30.64
C THR A 6 11.48 -0.59 31.10
N ARG A 7 11.61 -1.56 32.03
CA ARG A 7 12.91 -2.05 32.51
C ARG A 7 13.78 -2.57 31.37
N GLU A 8 13.22 -3.37 30.45
CA GLU A 8 13.97 -3.88 29.30
C GLU A 8 14.42 -2.77 28.34
N ARG A 9 13.59 -1.72 28.14
CA ARG A 9 13.97 -0.57 27.30
C ARG A 9 15.06 0.29 27.94
N GLU A 10 15.05 0.46 29.26
CA GLU A 10 16.06 1.22 30.00
C GLU A 10 17.42 0.51 30.03
N ASN A 11 17.42 -0.84 30.04
CA ASN A 11 18.64 -1.65 30.00
C ASN A 11 19.34 -1.64 28.62
N ALA A 12 18.76 -1.06 27.59
CA ALA A 12 19.34 -1.03 26.24
C ALA A 12 20.63 -0.18 26.20
N THR A 13 21.73 -0.77 25.72
CA THR A 13 23.06 -0.14 25.67
C THR A 13 23.30 0.74 24.43
N PHE A 14 22.35 0.77 23.48
CA PHE A 14 22.46 1.50 22.23
C PHE A 14 21.27 2.42 22.02
N ASN A 15 21.47 3.47 21.21
CA ASN A 15 20.40 4.40 20.87
C ASN A 15 19.55 3.83 19.71
N VAL A 16 18.29 3.55 20.00
CA VAL A 16 17.31 3.00 19.05
C VAL A 16 17.04 3.93 17.87
N GLU A 17 17.04 5.25 18.11
CA GLU A 17 16.78 6.27 17.08
C GLU A 17 17.91 6.29 16.05
N LYS A 18 19.16 6.24 16.51
CA LYS A 18 20.34 6.13 15.62
C LYS A 18 20.28 4.87 14.77
N LEU A 19 19.93 3.73 15.37
CA LEU A 19 19.77 2.47 14.62
C LEU A 19 18.66 2.59 13.56
N THR A 20 17.55 3.22 13.90
CA THR A 20 16.43 3.45 12.98
C THR A 20 16.86 4.27 11.77
N HIS A 21 17.61 5.36 12.00
CA HIS A 21 18.14 6.18 10.91
C HIS A 21 19.11 5.41 10.00
N ILE A 22 19.91 4.50 10.56
CA ILE A 22 20.81 3.65 9.76
C ILE A 22 19.99 2.69 8.88
N LEU A 23 18.94 2.09 9.42
CA LEU A 23 18.09 1.14 8.68
C LEU A 23 17.26 1.80 7.58
N ASP A 24 16.72 2.99 7.85
CA ASP A 24 15.94 3.75 6.86
C ASP A 24 16.83 4.51 5.85
N GLY A 25 18.15 4.55 6.07
CA GLY A 25 19.10 5.21 5.17
C GLY A 25 19.20 6.73 5.36
N GLY A 26 18.80 7.26 6.53
CA GLY A 26 18.95 8.65 6.92
C GLY A 26 17.80 9.18 7.78
N ILE A 27 18.04 10.33 8.43
CA ILE A 27 17.06 10.98 9.32
C ILE A 27 15.82 11.43 8.52
N GLU A 28 16.02 12.03 7.36
CA GLU A 28 14.92 12.51 6.49
C GLU A 28 14.03 11.36 6.03
N LYS A 29 14.61 10.21 5.68
CA LYS A 29 13.85 9.02 5.28
C LYS A 29 13.06 8.44 6.45
N THR A 30 13.64 8.38 7.65
CA THR A 30 12.90 7.98 8.86
C THR A 30 11.73 8.92 9.13
N LYS A 31 11.94 10.24 9.02
CA LYS A 31 10.89 11.24 9.25
C LYS A 31 9.76 11.07 8.24
N ARG A 32 10.09 10.98 6.95
CA ARG A 32 9.11 10.79 5.88
C ARG A 32 8.33 9.49 6.03
N ARG A 33 9.00 8.39 6.39
CA ARG A 33 8.35 7.10 6.68
C ARG A 33 7.32 7.22 7.82
N ARG A 34 7.69 7.91 8.91
CA ARG A 34 6.79 8.15 10.05
C ARG A 34 5.61 9.03 9.70
N GLU A 35 5.80 10.04 8.85
CA GLU A 35 4.70 10.87 8.32
C GLU A 35 3.69 10.01 7.54
N ILE A 36 4.18 9.19 6.60
CA ILE A 36 3.34 8.28 5.81
C ILE A 36 2.61 7.27 6.72
N GLU A 37 3.32 6.69 7.69
CA GLU A 37 2.75 5.78 8.69
C GLU A 37 1.62 6.46 9.48
N SER A 38 1.84 7.71 9.92
CA SER A 38 0.82 8.48 10.63
C SER A 38 -0.41 8.77 9.77
N LEU A 39 -0.24 9.07 8.47
CA LEU A 39 -1.36 9.29 7.56
C LEU A 39 -2.27 8.06 7.49
N VAL A 40 -1.68 6.87 7.33
CA VAL A 40 -2.43 5.61 7.24
C VAL A 40 -3.12 5.27 8.57
N ILE A 41 -2.41 5.39 9.70
CA ILE A 41 -2.96 5.02 11.02
C ILE A 41 -4.07 5.99 11.45
N SER A 42 -3.93 7.27 11.14
CA SER A 42 -4.92 8.29 11.53
C SER A 42 -6.20 8.25 10.70
N ASP A 43 -6.18 7.61 9.54
CA ASP A 43 -7.31 7.60 8.61
C ASP A 43 -8.37 6.54 9.02
N PRO A 44 -9.60 6.96 9.33
CA PRO A 44 -10.66 6.05 9.75
C PRO A 44 -11.09 5.09 8.64
N ASP A 45 -10.86 5.39 7.37
CA ASP A 45 -11.23 4.52 6.24
C ASP A 45 -10.42 3.20 6.25
N PHE A 46 -9.24 3.21 6.89
CA PHE A 46 -8.37 2.04 7.03
C PHE A 46 -8.55 1.29 8.36
N GLN A 47 -9.27 1.88 9.31
CA GLN A 47 -9.65 1.22 10.55
C GLN A 47 -10.69 0.15 10.26
N SER A 48 -10.36 -1.11 10.50
CA SER A 48 -11.29 -2.24 10.40
C SER A 48 -11.22 -3.07 11.66
N GLU A 49 -12.25 -3.87 11.89
CA GLU A 49 -12.21 -4.93 12.89
C GLU A 49 -10.99 -5.84 12.71
N ASP A 50 -10.55 -6.45 13.80
CA ASP A 50 -9.48 -7.43 13.73
C ASP A 50 -9.92 -8.56 12.80
N LEU A 51 -9.07 -8.81 11.81
CA LEU A 51 -9.22 -9.81 10.78
C LEU A 51 -9.49 -11.20 11.37
N ASN A 52 -8.99 -11.48 12.57
CA ASN A 52 -9.22 -12.74 13.26
C ASN A 52 -10.72 -13.02 13.52
N PHE A 53 -11.54 -11.98 13.66
CA PHE A 53 -12.99 -12.11 13.86
C PHE A 53 -13.79 -12.16 12.56
N LEU A 54 -13.16 -11.86 11.42
CA LEU A 54 -13.79 -11.88 10.11
C LEU A 54 -13.69 -13.25 9.44
N SER A 55 -14.76 -13.65 8.76
CA SER A 55 -14.78 -14.80 7.86
C SER A 55 -13.89 -14.57 6.64
N ARG A 56 -13.59 -15.64 5.89
CA ARG A 56 -12.76 -15.55 4.68
C ARG A 56 -13.34 -14.59 3.63
N SER A 57 -14.66 -14.56 3.46
CA SER A 57 -15.31 -13.66 2.50
C SER A 57 -15.19 -12.20 2.94
N GLU A 58 -15.48 -11.92 4.21
CA GLU A 58 -15.39 -10.56 4.77
C GLU A 58 -13.95 -10.04 4.74
N ARG A 59 -12.96 -10.89 5.01
CA ARG A 59 -11.53 -10.53 4.84
C ARG A 59 -11.22 -10.13 3.41
N TYR A 60 -11.75 -10.85 2.42
CA TYR A 60 -11.56 -10.53 1.01
C TYR A 60 -12.24 -9.21 0.62
N ASP A 61 -13.48 -8.98 1.06
CA ASP A 61 -14.21 -7.75 0.76
C ASP A 61 -13.55 -6.52 1.40
N ALA A 62 -13.13 -6.64 2.67
CA ALA A 62 -12.37 -5.61 3.36
C ALA A 62 -11.04 -5.32 2.66
N ALA A 63 -10.31 -6.35 2.25
CA ALA A 63 -9.07 -6.24 1.50
C ALA A 63 -9.24 -5.47 0.18
N VAL A 64 -10.27 -5.81 -0.61
CA VAL A 64 -10.54 -5.16 -1.89
C VAL A 64 -10.93 -3.69 -1.65
N LYS A 65 -11.82 -3.42 -0.68
CA LYS A 65 -12.24 -2.06 -0.32
C LYS A 65 -11.03 -1.18 0.07
N LYS A 66 -10.16 -1.67 0.96
CA LYS A 66 -8.95 -0.97 1.38
C LYS A 66 -8.02 -0.69 0.19
N SER A 67 -7.77 -1.70 -0.64
CA SER A 67 -6.93 -1.52 -1.84
C SER A 67 -7.43 -0.45 -2.82
N ALA A 68 -8.75 -0.29 -2.95
CA ALA A 68 -9.33 0.75 -3.78
C ALA A 68 -9.16 2.14 -3.12
N GLN A 69 -9.41 2.24 -1.81
CA GLN A 69 -9.21 3.47 -1.03
C GLN A 69 -7.73 3.92 -1.05
N MET A 70 -6.79 2.99 -0.90
CA MET A 70 -5.35 3.24 -1.03
C MET A 70 -5.02 3.99 -2.32
N ILE A 71 -5.52 3.53 -3.47
CA ILE A 71 -5.23 4.15 -4.77
C ILE A 71 -5.77 5.58 -4.82
N LEU A 72 -6.95 5.82 -4.24
CA LEU A 72 -7.55 7.16 -4.17
C LEU A 72 -6.72 8.09 -3.27
N LYS A 73 -6.35 7.63 -2.07
CA LYS A 73 -5.57 8.40 -1.10
C LYS A 73 -4.16 8.69 -1.58
N LEU A 74 -3.48 7.73 -2.22
CA LEU A 74 -2.18 7.96 -2.85
C LEU A 74 -2.25 9.10 -3.88
N ARG A 75 -3.34 9.17 -4.65
CA ARG A 75 -3.57 10.24 -5.61
C ARG A 75 -3.86 11.58 -4.92
N GLU A 76 -4.68 11.57 -3.87
CA GLU A 76 -5.03 12.76 -3.09
C GLU A 76 -3.81 13.38 -2.41
N TYR A 77 -2.95 12.56 -1.81
CA TYR A 77 -1.71 13.00 -1.18
C TYR A 77 -0.56 13.24 -2.17
N GLY A 78 -0.76 12.99 -3.46
CA GLY A 78 0.25 13.17 -4.51
C GLY A 78 1.46 12.23 -4.39
N ILE A 79 1.33 11.12 -3.67
CA ILE A 79 2.42 10.18 -3.43
C ILE A 79 2.68 9.38 -4.71
N SER A 80 3.77 9.73 -5.40
CA SER A 80 4.16 9.14 -6.69
C SER A 80 5.48 8.39 -6.62
N ASP A 81 6.28 8.64 -5.58
CA ASP A 81 7.58 8.00 -5.41
C ASP A 81 7.42 6.50 -5.10
N PRO A 82 8.14 5.59 -5.78
CA PRO A 82 8.01 4.15 -5.56
C PRO A 82 8.35 3.68 -4.14
N GLU A 83 9.29 4.35 -3.47
CA GLU A 83 9.71 4.04 -2.10
C GLU A 83 8.60 4.47 -1.12
N GLU A 84 8.03 5.66 -1.32
CA GLU A 84 6.88 6.13 -0.54
C GLU A 84 5.63 5.26 -0.74
N ILE A 85 5.34 4.88 -1.99
CA ILE A 85 4.23 3.96 -2.31
C ILE A 85 4.45 2.60 -1.63
N TYR A 86 5.69 2.11 -1.59
CA TYR A 86 6.02 0.87 -0.89
C TYR A 86 5.81 1.00 0.62
N CYS A 87 6.26 2.10 1.23
CA CYS A 87 6.02 2.40 2.64
C CYS A 87 4.51 2.47 2.94
N TYR A 88 3.74 3.21 2.14
CA TYR A 88 2.29 3.35 2.31
C TYR A 88 1.59 1.98 2.27
N LYS A 89 1.90 1.18 1.24
CA LYS A 89 1.36 -0.19 1.08
C LYS A 89 1.70 -1.10 2.26
N ARG A 90 2.90 -0.97 2.82
CA ARG A 90 3.35 -1.83 3.93
C ARG A 90 2.53 -1.62 5.20
N PHE A 91 2.08 -0.40 5.48
CA PHE A 91 1.30 -0.09 6.67
C PHE A 91 -0.19 -0.41 6.53
N GLU A 92 -0.73 -0.38 5.32
CA GLU A 92 -2.15 -0.61 5.08
C GLU A 92 -2.50 -2.05 4.67
N VAL A 93 -1.69 -2.65 3.78
CA VAL A 93 -2.10 -3.84 3.02
C VAL A 93 -1.63 -5.11 3.69
N GLN A 94 -2.59 -5.89 4.20
CA GLN A 94 -2.36 -7.22 4.72
C GLN A 94 -1.59 -8.09 3.70
N VAL A 95 -0.62 -8.85 4.18
CA VAL A 95 0.40 -9.62 3.41
C VAL A 95 -0.20 -10.51 2.30
N ALA A 96 -1.47 -10.91 2.39
CA ALA A 96 -2.15 -11.71 1.37
C ALA A 96 -2.63 -10.91 0.15
N VAL A 97 -3.02 -9.65 0.34
CA VAL A 97 -3.55 -8.77 -0.73
C VAL A 97 -2.41 -8.16 -1.52
N SER A 98 -1.27 -7.91 -0.85
CA SER A 98 -0.06 -7.45 -1.53
C SER A 98 0.39 -8.44 -2.61
N MET A 99 0.28 -9.77 -2.40
CA MET A 99 0.58 -10.76 -3.45
C MET A 99 -0.34 -10.67 -4.67
N LEU A 100 -1.65 -10.48 -4.47
CA LEU A 100 -2.62 -10.32 -5.56
C LEU A 100 -2.38 -9.00 -6.33
N LEU A 101 -2.15 -7.89 -5.62
CA LEU A 101 -1.87 -6.61 -6.25
C LEU A 101 -0.49 -6.58 -6.92
N TRP A 102 0.50 -7.30 -6.41
CA TRP A 102 1.84 -7.35 -7.00
C TRP A 102 1.88 -8.23 -8.25
N THR A 103 1.19 -9.38 -8.24
CA THR A 103 1.06 -10.24 -9.42
C THR A 103 0.25 -9.57 -10.53
N HIS A 104 -0.83 -8.84 -10.21
CA HIS A 104 -1.58 -8.10 -11.20
C HIS A 104 -0.90 -6.78 -11.60
N GLY A 105 -0.51 -5.92 -10.67
CA GLY A 105 0.03 -4.58 -10.95
C GLY A 105 1.39 -4.60 -11.65
N SER A 106 2.36 -5.38 -11.16
CA SER A 106 3.73 -5.38 -11.70
C SER A 106 3.79 -6.04 -13.07
N LYS A 107 3.13 -7.20 -13.27
CA LYS A 107 3.06 -7.85 -14.59
C LYS A 107 2.25 -7.02 -15.58
N THR A 108 1.08 -6.51 -15.21
CA THR A 108 0.25 -5.74 -16.17
C THR A 108 0.90 -4.41 -16.55
N GLN A 109 1.49 -3.67 -15.61
CA GLN A 109 2.18 -2.42 -15.95
C GLN A 109 3.46 -2.65 -16.76
N HIS A 110 4.24 -3.68 -16.44
CA HIS A 110 5.41 -4.05 -17.23
C HIS A 110 4.99 -4.48 -18.65
N LEU A 111 3.98 -5.34 -18.78
CA LEU A 111 3.42 -5.75 -20.07
C LEU A 111 2.80 -4.56 -20.84
N LEU A 112 2.15 -3.62 -20.17
CA LEU A 112 1.61 -2.39 -20.77
C LEU A 112 2.72 -1.45 -21.25
N LYS A 113 3.81 -1.28 -20.49
CA LYS A 113 5.00 -0.52 -20.91
C LYS A 113 5.66 -1.15 -22.13
N LEU A 114 5.79 -2.48 -22.15
CA LEU A 114 6.31 -3.22 -23.31
C LEU A 114 5.38 -3.16 -24.53
N ARG A 115 4.05 -3.08 -24.31
CA ARG A 115 3.03 -3.11 -25.39
C ARG A 115 2.56 -1.75 -25.88
N LYS A 116 2.91 -0.64 -25.19
CA LYS A 116 2.72 0.74 -25.68
C LYS A 116 3.42 1.00 -27.02
N GLN A 117 4.34 0.13 -27.46
CA GLN A 117 4.92 0.19 -28.81
C GLN A 117 4.02 -0.39 -29.92
N SER A 118 2.88 -1.07 -29.64
CA SER A 118 2.27 -1.90 -30.69
C SER A 118 0.74 -2.00 -30.81
N LYS A 119 -0.12 -1.23 -30.12
CA LYS A 119 -1.58 -1.01 -30.46
C LYS A 119 -2.34 -0.25 -29.34
N PRO A 120 -3.49 0.42 -29.66
CA PRO A 120 -4.22 1.25 -28.70
C PRO A 120 -4.87 0.47 -27.55
N PHE A 121 -4.81 1.08 -26.37
CA PHE A 121 -5.19 0.61 -25.03
C PHE A 121 -6.68 0.19 -24.87
N THR A 122 -7.54 0.54 -25.83
CA THR A 122 -9.00 0.44 -25.75
C THR A 122 -9.56 -0.99 -25.70
N TYR A 123 -8.79 -1.99 -26.14
CA TYR A 123 -9.29 -3.38 -26.23
C TYR A 123 -9.35 -4.13 -24.90
N MET A 124 -8.50 -3.79 -23.92
CA MET A 124 -8.43 -4.53 -22.65
C MET A 124 -9.64 -4.27 -21.73
N LEU A 125 -10.33 -3.14 -21.93
CA LEU A 125 -11.55 -2.81 -21.21
C LEU A 125 -12.75 -3.67 -21.62
N LYS A 126 -12.76 -4.23 -22.84
CA LYS A 126 -13.89 -5.00 -23.37
C LYS A 126 -13.85 -6.51 -23.04
N SER A 127 -12.74 -7.04 -22.54
CA SER A 127 -12.53 -8.49 -22.34
C SER A 127 -12.69 -8.97 -20.89
N SER A 128 -13.02 -8.09 -19.94
CA SER A 128 -13.13 -8.44 -18.52
C SER A 128 -14.60 -8.57 -18.10
N PRO A 129 -15.09 -9.75 -17.67
CA PRO A 129 -16.52 -9.97 -17.41
C PRO A 129 -17.01 -9.36 -16.09
N HIS A 130 -16.14 -8.76 -15.27
CA HIS A 130 -16.51 -8.21 -13.97
C HIS A 130 -16.47 -6.67 -13.95
N PRO A 131 -17.59 -5.98 -13.67
CA PRO A 131 -17.71 -4.52 -13.78
C PRO A 131 -16.74 -3.75 -12.86
N MET A 132 -16.38 -4.33 -11.71
CA MET A 132 -15.44 -3.71 -10.75
C MET A 132 -13.98 -3.71 -11.24
N VAL A 133 -13.57 -4.73 -12.01
CA VAL A 133 -12.21 -4.82 -12.59
C VAL A 133 -12.05 -3.79 -13.72
N MET A 134 -13.11 -3.53 -14.48
CA MET A 134 -13.14 -2.46 -15.47
C MET A 134 -12.96 -1.08 -14.83
N TYR A 135 -13.57 -0.84 -13.67
CA TYR A 135 -13.49 0.45 -12.98
C TYR A 135 -12.09 0.75 -12.45
N CYS A 136 -11.43 -0.26 -11.85
CA CYS A 136 -10.04 -0.16 -11.40
C CYS A 136 -9.05 0.03 -12.56
N LEU A 137 -9.26 -0.63 -13.70
CA LEU A 137 -8.42 -0.46 -14.88
C LEU A 137 -8.63 0.92 -15.54
N LEU A 138 -9.88 1.41 -15.64
CA LEU A 138 -10.19 2.75 -16.15
C LEU A 138 -9.55 3.86 -15.31
N LEU A 139 -9.58 3.71 -13.97
CA LEU A 139 -8.89 4.62 -13.06
C LEU A 139 -7.37 4.59 -13.27
N ALA A 140 -6.77 3.40 -13.42
CA ALA A 140 -5.34 3.26 -13.72
C ALA A 140 -4.94 3.81 -15.10
N SER A 141 -5.87 3.86 -16.06
CA SER A 141 -5.64 4.40 -17.41
C SER A 141 -5.47 5.91 -17.41
N ARG A 142 -6.25 6.60 -16.55
CA ARG A 142 -6.24 8.06 -16.37
C ARG A 142 -5.12 8.56 -15.46
N VAL A 143 -4.40 7.65 -14.81
CA VAL A 143 -3.18 7.94 -14.02
C VAL A 143 -1.93 7.98 -14.91
N ILE A 144 -2.00 7.48 -16.14
CA ILE A 144 -0.86 7.35 -17.07
C ILE A 144 -0.94 8.36 -18.24
N ALA A 145 -2.01 9.16 -18.33
CA ALA A 145 -2.19 10.22 -19.32
C ALA A 145 -1.97 11.60 -18.69
#